data_AF-A0A955HN51-F1
#
_entry.id   AF-A0A955HN51-F1
#
_cell.length_a   1.000
_cell.length_b   1.000
_cell.length_c   1.000
_cell.angle_alpha   90.00
_cell.angle_beta   90.00
_cell.angle_gamma   90.00
#
_symmetry.space_group_name_H-M   'P 1'
#
loop_
_entity.id
_entity.type
_entity.pdbx_description
1 polymer ?
#
loop_
_entity_poly.entity_id
_entity_poly.type
_entity_poly.pdbx_seq_one_letter_code
_entity_poly.pdbx_strand_id
1 'polypeptide(L)'
;YTSGSVAQHTFVDEGVFSVTLTVTDDMGERTAVSQEITVVPPNTAPVSENLEVVLDEDSSQNISLVATDIDNDEITFSIESQPTHGEILLSDGVVIYTPESNYYGVDSFSYSASDGIEVGNTATVSILINPINDLPEAVLLASSQSGEAPLEIHFDASQSFDVDGDDLSYTWSSSNGVFATGMLATHTFDQAGEYLVTLTVSDTTGYDTDEILIHVAPYNIPPTAQNQSATTLEDQAVDITLLAQDPENQPLSYSIITQPSNGTLTLNGNIARYIPNSNYNGQDSFTFSASDSQNSSNVATVTLTITEVNDLPIAFFNTTPATGRAPLVVSFDASLSYDVEGELQSYLWDFGDGSTGLGALVNHIYQNPGEYTVVLQVIDQEGASASTQATVMVMPQNQNEIASYDFNSSSGTLLQDISGNNNHGIIDGATWSNGKSGNALYFDGTDDSVNIGNVNLSGNQMTISAWIYSNGFLDDDRIISKSTGQATNNHYWMISIANGNKLRFRLKTGTKTTKTIIANSATPTNQWVHVVATYDGSKMKLYRDGVLVASTNLTGTIATNSVDAFIGSNIGGYSPWNGKIDDLHILDKALNQQEILDLYHQ
;
A
#
# COMPACT_ATOMS: atom_id res chain seq x y z
N TYR A 1 69.34 -57.70 109.32
CA TYR A 1 70.70 -57.22 109.66
C TYR A 1 71.68 -57.79 108.66
N THR A 2 72.45 -56.95 107.98
CA THR A 2 73.51 -57.33 107.05
C THR A 2 74.79 -56.59 107.44
N SER A 3 75.95 -57.22 107.34
CA SER A 3 77.24 -56.57 107.63
C SER A 3 78.00 -56.28 106.33
N GLY A 4 78.60 -55.09 106.23
CA GLY A 4 79.30 -54.61 105.04
C GLY A 4 79.06 -53.11 104.80
N SER A 5 79.77 -52.52 103.84
CA SER A 5 79.63 -51.11 103.48
C SER A 5 78.37 -50.79 102.66
N VAL A 6 77.64 -51.81 102.20
CA VAL A 6 76.37 -51.69 101.46
C VAL A 6 75.38 -52.75 101.97
N ALA A 7 74.13 -52.34 102.18
CA ALA A 7 73.01 -53.20 102.54
C ALA A 7 71.84 -52.97 101.57
N GLN A 8 71.15 -54.04 101.18
CA GLN A 8 69.94 -53.97 100.35
C GLN A 8 68.80 -54.66 101.08
N HIS A 9 67.63 -54.03 101.10
CA HIS A 9 66.40 -54.59 101.65
C HIS A 9 65.22 -54.19 100.76
N THR A 10 64.31 -55.13 100.53
CA THR A 10 63.05 -54.87 99.82
C THR A 10 61.94 -54.86 100.87
N PHE A 11 61.21 -53.75 100.95
CA PHE A 11 60.00 -53.65 101.78
C PHE A 11 58.83 -54.26 100.99
N VAL A 12 58.07 -55.15 101.63
CA VAL A 12 56.91 -55.83 101.02
C VAL A 12 55.57 -55.37 101.58
N ASP A 13 55.61 -54.60 102.67
CA ASP A 13 54.43 -54.03 103.33
C ASP A 13 54.50 -52.50 103.26
N GLU A 14 53.34 -51.85 103.24
CA GLU A 14 53.24 -50.39 103.30
C GLU A 14 53.51 -49.85 104.72
N GLY A 15 53.91 -48.58 104.81
CA GLY A 15 54.13 -47.89 106.07
C GLY A 15 55.46 -47.16 106.17
N VAL A 16 55.71 -46.57 107.34
CA VAL A 16 56.96 -45.87 107.63
C VAL A 16 57.91 -46.81 108.35
N PHE A 17 59.03 -47.13 107.72
CA PHE A 17 60.06 -48.02 108.26
C PHE A 17 61.30 -47.21 108.64
N SER A 18 61.73 -47.32 109.90
CA SER A 18 63.00 -46.74 110.34
C SER A 18 64.15 -47.74 110.12
N VAL A 19 65.07 -47.42 109.21
CA VAL A 19 66.28 -48.20 108.97
C VAL A 19 67.44 -47.62 109.76
N THR A 20 68.04 -48.43 110.62
CA THR A 20 69.17 -48.02 111.48
C THR A 20 70.48 -48.67 111.01
N LEU A 21 71.47 -47.86 110.64
CA LEU A 21 72.85 -48.28 110.41
C LEU A 21 73.65 -48.13 111.70
N THR A 22 74.24 -49.22 112.18
CA THR A 22 75.16 -49.21 113.33
C THR A 22 76.57 -49.57 112.89
N VAL A 23 77.54 -48.70 113.13
CA VAL A 23 78.97 -48.91 112.88
C VAL A 23 79.67 -49.18 114.20
N THR A 24 80.52 -50.22 114.24
CA THR A 24 81.29 -50.63 115.44
C THR A 24 82.77 -50.60 115.12
N ASP A 25 83.60 -50.08 116.01
CA ASP A 25 85.07 -50.12 115.85
C ASP A 25 85.71 -51.41 116.41
N ASP A 26 87.03 -51.56 116.22
CA ASP A 26 87.80 -52.75 116.63
C ASP A 26 87.94 -52.89 118.16
N MET A 27 87.51 -51.89 118.93
CA MET A 27 87.51 -51.89 120.40
C MET A 27 86.11 -52.15 120.97
N GLY A 28 85.09 -52.25 120.10
CA GLY A 28 83.71 -52.60 120.44
C GLY A 28 82.79 -51.40 120.66
N GLU A 29 83.24 -50.17 120.42
CA GLU A 29 82.42 -48.96 120.55
C GLU A 29 81.46 -48.82 119.36
N ARG A 30 80.20 -48.43 119.61
CA ARG A 30 79.13 -48.41 118.58
C ARG A 30 78.53 -47.01 118.41
N THR A 31 78.36 -46.58 117.17
CA THR A 31 77.52 -45.41 116.80
C THR A 31 76.45 -45.87 115.81
N ALA A 32 75.24 -45.30 115.91
CA ALA A 32 74.16 -45.60 114.98
C ALA A 32 73.50 -44.33 114.42
N VAL A 33 73.03 -44.40 113.18
CA VAL A 33 72.15 -43.39 112.54
C VAL A 33 70.92 -44.09 111.99
N SER A 34 69.76 -43.46 112.09
CA SER A 34 68.50 -43.96 111.54
C SER A 34 67.97 -43.03 110.46
N GLN A 35 67.35 -43.60 109.44
CA GLN A 35 66.60 -42.89 108.41
C GLN A 35 65.23 -43.55 108.26
N GLU A 36 64.18 -42.74 108.21
CA GLU A 36 62.84 -43.23 107.88
C GLU A 36 62.68 -43.34 106.36
N ILE A 37 62.11 -44.47 105.93
CA ILE A 37 61.70 -44.77 104.57
C ILE A 37 60.19 -45.01 104.61
N THR A 38 59.43 -44.19 103.89
CA THR A 38 57.98 -44.39 103.73
C THR A 38 57.72 -45.15 102.44
N VAL A 39 57.00 -46.26 102.54
CA VAL A 39 56.49 -47.02 101.40
C VAL A 39 54.98 -46.79 101.35
N VAL A 40 54.51 -46.12 100.29
CA VAL A 40 53.08 -45.88 100.04
C VAL A 40 52.49 -46.98 99.15
N PRO A 41 51.18 -47.29 99.24
CA PRO A 41 50.53 -48.22 98.33
C PRO A 41 50.63 -47.74 96.88
N PRO A 42 50.53 -48.65 95.89
CA PRO A 42 50.34 -48.27 94.50
C PRO A 42 49.02 -47.50 94.34
N ASN A 43 49.04 -46.43 93.55
CA ASN A 43 47.85 -45.69 93.14
C ASN A 43 46.87 -46.60 92.39
N THR A 44 45.56 -46.41 92.59
CA THR A 44 44.51 -47.14 91.89
C THR A 44 43.66 -46.16 91.09
N ALA A 45 43.72 -46.25 89.76
CA ALA A 45 42.89 -45.41 88.89
C ALA A 45 41.39 -45.42 89.26
N PRO A 46 40.67 -44.29 89.08
CA PRO A 46 39.25 -44.18 89.40
C PRO A 46 38.38 -45.08 88.50
N VAL A 47 37.20 -45.44 88.98
CA VAL A 47 36.23 -46.29 88.26
C VAL A 47 35.00 -45.48 87.89
N SER A 48 34.78 -45.26 86.59
CA SER A 48 33.63 -44.54 86.02
C SER A 48 32.41 -45.45 85.88
N GLU A 49 31.21 -44.94 86.15
CA GLU A 49 29.94 -45.68 86.06
C GLU A 49 29.16 -45.39 84.77
N ASN A 50 28.46 -46.39 84.21
CA ASN A 50 27.55 -46.13 83.09
C ASN A 50 26.29 -45.41 83.59
N LEU A 51 25.78 -44.46 82.81
CA LEU A 51 24.58 -43.69 83.12
C LEU A 51 23.52 -43.89 82.04
N GLU A 52 22.25 -43.82 82.44
CA GLU A 52 21.10 -43.79 81.53
C GLU A 52 20.31 -42.50 81.77
N VAL A 53 19.99 -41.78 80.69
CA VAL A 53 19.29 -40.51 80.72
C VAL A 53 18.11 -40.56 79.77
N VAL A 54 16.97 -40.07 80.23
CA VAL A 54 15.77 -39.88 79.39
C VAL A 54 15.41 -38.40 79.43
N LEU A 55 15.21 -37.83 78.27
CA LEU A 55 14.70 -36.47 78.09
C LEU A 55 13.78 -36.45 76.87
N ASP A 56 13.07 -35.35 76.71
CA ASP A 56 12.26 -35.13 75.53
C ASP A 56 13.06 -34.31 74.50
N GLU A 57 12.75 -34.45 73.21
CA GLU A 57 13.40 -33.64 72.18
C GLU A 57 13.17 -32.12 72.39
N ASP A 58 14.02 -31.31 71.77
CA ASP A 58 14.06 -29.84 71.93
C ASP A 58 14.26 -29.33 73.36
N SER A 59 14.60 -30.22 74.30
CA SER A 59 14.92 -29.90 75.67
C SER A 59 16.37 -30.26 75.99
N SER A 60 17.00 -29.51 76.90
CA SER A 60 18.35 -29.80 77.36
C SER A 60 18.33 -30.39 78.77
N GLN A 61 19.23 -31.34 79.05
CA GLN A 61 19.31 -32.03 80.34
C GLN A 61 20.71 -31.96 80.94
N ASN A 62 20.78 -31.66 82.24
CA ASN A 62 22.02 -31.74 83.01
C ASN A 62 22.27 -33.18 83.50
N ILE A 63 23.48 -33.69 83.28
CA ILE A 63 23.92 -35.06 83.57
C ILE A 63 25.16 -34.98 84.46
N SER A 64 25.06 -35.43 85.71
CA SER A 64 26.22 -35.47 86.62
C SER A 64 27.02 -36.74 86.37
N LEU A 65 28.30 -36.61 86.01
CA LEU A 65 29.20 -37.74 85.81
C LEU A 65 29.61 -38.33 87.17
N VAL A 66 29.74 -39.65 87.23
CA VAL A 66 30.03 -40.37 88.48
C VAL A 66 31.26 -41.26 88.28
N ALA A 67 32.20 -41.16 89.21
CA ALA A 67 33.30 -42.10 89.36
C ALA A 67 33.65 -42.24 90.84
N THR A 68 34.25 -43.37 91.20
CA THR A 68 34.75 -43.64 92.55
C THR A 68 36.23 -43.93 92.53
N ASP A 69 36.93 -43.45 93.55
CA ASP A 69 38.36 -43.64 93.73
C ASP A 69 38.61 -44.19 95.14
N ILE A 70 39.38 -45.26 95.26
CA ILE A 70 39.60 -45.93 96.57
C ILE A 70 40.64 -45.20 97.42
N ASP A 71 41.54 -44.45 96.77
CA ASP A 71 42.58 -43.64 97.39
C ASP A 71 42.03 -42.27 97.84
N ASN A 72 40.80 -41.93 97.40
CA ASN A 72 40.07 -40.68 97.65
C ASN A 72 40.77 -39.44 97.07
N ASP A 73 41.45 -39.60 95.94
CA ASP A 73 42.05 -38.51 95.20
C ASP A 73 40.98 -37.62 94.51
N GLU A 74 41.38 -36.41 94.12
CA GLU A 74 40.50 -35.47 93.43
C GLU A 74 40.24 -35.95 91.99
N ILE A 75 38.96 -36.13 91.63
CA ILE A 75 38.57 -36.68 90.32
C ILE A 75 38.29 -35.56 89.32
N THR A 76 38.88 -35.67 88.14
CA THR A 76 38.56 -34.89 86.95
C THR A 76 37.96 -35.78 85.86
N PHE A 77 37.05 -35.24 85.05
CA PHE A 77 36.38 -35.99 83.98
C PHE A 77 36.80 -35.50 82.60
N SER A 78 36.91 -36.42 81.64
CA SER A 78 37.09 -36.12 80.21
C SER A 78 36.05 -36.86 79.37
N ILE A 79 35.63 -36.24 78.27
CA ILE A 79 34.79 -36.88 77.25
C ILE A 79 35.68 -37.62 76.27
N GLU A 80 35.41 -38.91 76.06
CA GLU A 80 36.13 -39.79 75.16
C GLU A 80 35.47 -39.91 73.78
N SER A 81 34.14 -39.82 73.72
CA SER A 81 33.39 -39.75 72.46
C SER A 81 32.21 -38.79 72.59
N GLN A 82 31.96 -38.01 71.53
CA GLN A 82 30.81 -37.11 71.44
C GLN A 82 29.52 -37.88 71.07
N PRO A 83 28.32 -37.36 71.41
CA PRO A 83 27.06 -37.81 70.84
C PRO A 83 27.01 -37.61 69.33
N THR A 84 26.12 -38.33 68.64
CA THR A 84 25.94 -38.20 67.19
C THR A 84 24.75 -37.32 66.80
N HIS A 85 23.80 -37.08 67.70
CA HIS A 85 22.58 -36.31 67.43
C HIS A 85 22.32 -35.28 68.53
N GLY A 86 23.39 -34.70 69.06
CA GLY A 86 23.33 -33.66 70.06
C GLY A 86 24.70 -33.10 70.38
N GLU A 87 24.70 -32.00 71.11
CA GLU A 87 25.90 -31.34 71.60
C GLU A 87 26.00 -31.50 73.12
N ILE A 88 27.24 -31.52 73.62
CA ILE A 88 27.52 -31.57 75.06
C ILE A 88 28.44 -30.45 75.51
N LEU A 89 28.17 -29.92 76.70
CA LEU A 89 29.04 -28.97 77.39
C LEU A 89 29.40 -29.52 78.77
N LEU A 90 30.68 -29.87 78.98
CA LEU A 90 31.19 -30.33 80.27
C LEU A 90 31.69 -29.14 81.11
N SER A 91 31.18 -29.01 82.33
CA SER A 91 31.64 -28.04 83.34
C SER A 91 31.59 -28.67 84.72
N ASP A 92 32.73 -28.71 85.44
CA ASP A 92 32.84 -29.20 86.82
C ASP A 92 32.15 -30.55 87.08
N GLY A 93 32.35 -31.53 86.18
CA GLY A 93 31.79 -32.88 86.30
C GLY A 93 30.31 -33.02 85.94
N VAL A 94 29.67 -31.95 85.45
CA VAL A 94 28.31 -31.97 84.90
C VAL A 94 28.35 -31.72 83.40
N VAL A 95 27.65 -32.57 82.64
CA VAL A 95 27.44 -32.41 81.20
C VAL A 95 26.04 -31.84 80.96
N ILE A 96 25.94 -30.76 80.20
CA ILE A 96 24.67 -30.32 79.61
C ILE A 96 24.56 -30.98 78.24
N TYR A 97 23.56 -31.82 78.03
CA TYR A 97 23.25 -32.40 76.72
C TYR A 97 22.06 -31.68 76.09
N THR A 98 22.20 -31.31 74.82
CA THR A 98 21.15 -30.71 73.98
C THR A 98 21.05 -31.53 72.69
N PRO A 99 19.93 -32.22 72.42
CA PRO A 99 19.76 -32.95 71.17
C PRO A 99 19.69 -31.98 69.97
N GLU A 100 19.94 -32.49 68.76
CA GLU A 100 19.58 -31.79 67.53
C GLU A 100 18.06 -31.52 67.53
N SER A 101 17.65 -30.38 66.96
CA SER A 101 16.22 -30.02 66.90
C SER A 101 15.43 -31.14 66.23
N ASN A 102 14.32 -31.54 66.84
CA ASN A 102 13.38 -32.53 66.33
C ASN A 102 13.99 -33.93 66.13
N TYR A 103 15.10 -34.22 66.82
CA TYR A 103 15.67 -35.55 66.87
C TYR A 103 15.12 -36.33 68.06
N TYR A 104 14.37 -37.40 67.78
CA TYR A 104 14.00 -38.43 68.74
C TYR A 104 14.69 -39.76 68.44
N GLY A 105 14.99 -40.53 69.48
CA GLY A 105 15.69 -41.81 69.35
C GLY A 105 16.76 -42.01 70.41
N VAL A 106 17.81 -42.74 70.05
CA VAL A 106 18.90 -43.06 70.98
C VAL A 106 20.16 -42.31 70.59
N ASP A 107 20.84 -41.75 71.59
CA ASP A 107 22.15 -41.14 71.45
C ASP A 107 23.06 -41.60 72.60
N SER A 108 24.36 -41.40 72.47
CA SER A 108 25.28 -41.75 73.56
C SER A 108 26.62 -41.05 73.44
N PHE A 109 27.21 -40.77 74.58
CA PHE A 109 28.60 -40.29 74.65
C PHE A 109 29.35 -41.11 75.70
N SER A 110 30.68 -41.11 75.64
CA SER A 110 31.51 -41.85 76.62
C SER A 110 32.47 -40.91 77.33
N TYR A 111 32.80 -41.24 78.57
CA TYR A 111 33.64 -40.42 79.43
C TYR A 111 34.60 -41.29 80.25
N SER A 112 35.69 -40.71 80.71
CA SER A 112 36.59 -41.32 81.68
C SER A 112 36.89 -40.35 82.82
N ALA A 113 37.40 -40.88 83.92
CA ALA A 113 37.78 -40.14 85.12
C ALA A 113 39.28 -40.28 85.36
N SER A 114 39.93 -39.27 85.94
CA SER A 114 41.34 -39.30 86.32
C SER A 114 41.56 -38.67 87.68
N ASP A 115 42.40 -39.31 88.50
CA ASP A 115 42.90 -38.84 89.80
C ASP A 115 44.12 -37.88 89.66
N GLY A 116 44.52 -37.55 88.43
CA GLY A 116 45.70 -36.75 88.11
C GLY A 116 47.00 -37.56 87.92
N ILE A 117 46.97 -38.87 88.16
CA ILE A 117 48.08 -39.81 87.97
C ILE A 117 47.73 -40.85 86.91
N GLU A 118 46.60 -41.54 87.06
CA GLU A 118 46.09 -42.56 86.16
C GLU A 118 44.71 -42.16 85.59
N VAL A 119 44.36 -42.74 84.45
CA VAL A 119 43.03 -42.59 83.83
C VAL A 119 42.29 -43.91 84.01
N GLY A 120 41.07 -43.81 84.52
CA GLY A 120 40.16 -44.92 84.78
C GLY A 120 39.62 -45.61 83.55
N ASN A 121 38.64 -46.50 83.77
CA ASN A 121 37.87 -47.06 82.67
C ASN A 121 37.02 -45.99 81.98
N THR A 122 36.74 -46.22 80.70
CA THR A 122 35.69 -45.51 79.97
C THR A 122 34.32 -46.05 80.39
N ALA A 123 33.39 -45.14 80.65
CA ALA A 123 31.97 -45.42 80.86
C ALA A 123 31.12 -44.74 79.78
N THR A 124 29.92 -45.26 79.56
CA THR A 124 28.98 -44.74 78.56
C THR A 124 27.78 -44.08 79.25
N VAL A 125 27.39 -42.92 78.74
CA VAL A 125 26.08 -42.32 79.01
C VAL A 125 25.19 -42.65 77.82
N SER A 126 24.17 -43.48 78.05
CA SER A 126 23.14 -43.81 77.08
C SER A 126 21.96 -42.85 77.24
N ILE A 127 21.55 -42.21 76.16
CA ILE A 127 20.51 -41.18 76.14
C ILE A 127 19.35 -41.69 75.28
N LEU A 128 18.14 -41.66 75.83
CA LEU A 128 16.90 -41.89 75.11
C LEU A 128 16.14 -40.56 75.02
N ILE A 129 15.96 -40.05 73.81
CA ILE A 129 15.20 -38.84 73.51
C ILE A 129 13.80 -39.27 73.08
N ASN A 130 12.79 -38.87 73.86
CA ASN A 130 11.39 -39.13 73.52
C ASN A 130 10.89 -38.12 72.47
N PRO A 131 10.06 -38.57 71.52
CA PRO A 131 9.40 -37.64 70.61
C PRO A 131 8.39 -36.77 71.35
N ILE A 132 8.33 -35.50 71.00
CA ILE A 132 7.25 -34.56 71.34
C ILE A 132 6.61 -34.10 70.03
N ASN A 133 5.29 -34.14 70.01
CA ASN A 133 4.53 -33.70 68.85
C ASN A 133 4.83 -32.24 68.51
N ASP A 134 5.29 -32.00 67.29
CA ASP A 134 5.41 -30.69 66.67
C ASP A 134 4.05 -30.23 66.13
N LEU A 135 3.89 -28.92 65.92
CA LEU A 135 2.75 -28.41 65.16
C LEU A 135 3.01 -28.61 63.67
N PRO A 136 1.95 -28.80 62.85
CA PRO A 136 2.12 -28.82 61.40
C PRO A 136 2.61 -27.46 60.88
N GLU A 137 3.30 -27.43 59.75
CA GLU A 137 3.65 -26.20 59.02
C GLU A 137 2.75 -26.06 57.79
N ALA A 138 1.97 -24.97 57.74
CA ALA A 138 1.06 -24.70 56.63
C ALA A 138 1.79 -23.99 55.48
N VAL A 139 1.68 -24.52 54.26
CA VAL A 139 2.23 -23.88 53.05
C VAL A 139 1.14 -23.73 52.00
N LEU A 140 0.75 -22.49 51.73
CA LEU A 140 -0.32 -22.15 50.78
C LEU A 140 0.22 -21.77 49.41
N LEU A 141 -0.27 -22.44 48.38
CA LEU A 141 -0.06 -22.07 46.98
C LEU A 141 -1.39 -21.80 46.26
N ALA A 142 -1.37 -20.87 45.30
CA ALA A 142 -2.52 -20.53 44.47
C ALA A 142 -2.13 -20.38 43.00
N SER A 143 -3.02 -20.75 42.08
CA SER A 143 -2.79 -20.65 40.63
C SER A 143 -2.72 -19.21 40.10
N SER A 144 -3.34 -18.25 40.80
CA SER A 144 -3.28 -16.81 40.53
C SER A 144 -3.63 -16.03 41.81
N GLN A 145 -3.24 -14.76 41.87
CA GLN A 145 -3.60 -13.82 42.93
C GLN A 145 -4.44 -12.65 42.43
N SER A 146 -4.73 -12.58 41.12
CA SER A 146 -5.53 -11.51 40.53
C SER A 146 -6.28 -11.90 39.26
N GLY A 147 -7.42 -11.28 38.99
CA GLY A 147 -8.20 -11.44 37.75
C GLY A 147 -9.58 -10.77 37.83
N GLU A 148 -10.39 -10.85 36.77
CA GLU A 148 -11.76 -10.33 36.75
C GLU A 148 -12.78 -11.35 37.25
N ALA A 149 -13.85 -10.88 37.89
CA ALA A 149 -14.97 -11.72 38.28
C ALA A 149 -15.75 -12.24 37.05
N PRO A 150 -16.27 -13.49 37.07
CA PRO A 150 -16.00 -14.52 38.07
C PRO A 150 -14.57 -15.10 37.92
N LEU A 151 -13.81 -15.13 39.01
CA LEU A 151 -12.42 -15.62 39.02
C LEU A 151 -12.33 -16.98 39.71
N GLU A 152 -12.00 -18.03 38.97
CA GLU A 152 -11.73 -19.37 39.52
C GLU A 152 -10.25 -19.53 39.88
N ILE A 153 -9.98 -19.87 41.14
CA ILE A 153 -8.62 -20.11 41.68
C ILE A 153 -8.51 -21.56 42.15
N HIS A 154 -7.39 -22.19 41.81
CA HIS A 154 -6.98 -23.48 42.32
C HIS A 154 -5.95 -23.26 43.44
N PHE A 155 -6.23 -23.84 44.60
CA PHE A 155 -5.38 -23.78 45.79
C PHE A 155 -4.74 -25.13 46.06
N ASP A 156 -3.50 -25.09 46.53
CA ASP A 156 -2.68 -26.26 46.77
C ASP A 156 -1.94 -26.12 48.10
N ALA A 157 -2.17 -27.06 49.01
CA ALA A 157 -1.51 -27.16 50.31
C ALA A 157 -0.52 -28.35 50.35
N SER A 158 -0.17 -28.96 49.22
CA SER A 158 0.64 -30.19 49.19
C SER A 158 2.08 -30.03 49.68
N GLN A 159 2.51 -28.80 49.94
CA GLN A 159 3.82 -28.51 50.54
C GLN A 159 3.75 -28.34 52.07
N SER A 160 2.56 -28.40 52.66
CA SER A 160 2.40 -28.44 54.11
C SER A 160 2.92 -29.78 54.63
N PHE A 161 3.60 -29.76 55.76
CA PHE A 161 4.19 -30.96 56.35
C PHE A 161 4.14 -30.91 57.86
N ASP A 162 4.33 -32.07 58.47
CA ASP A 162 4.47 -32.24 59.91
C ASP A 162 5.76 -33.01 60.14
N VAL A 163 6.54 -32.61 61.14
CA VAL A 163 7.87 -33.18 61.39
C VAL A 163 7.76 -34.62 61.86
N ASP A 164 6.75 -34.94 62.66
CA ASP A 164 6.47 -36.29 63.17
C ASP A 164 5.80 -37.19 62.13
N GLY A 165 5.32 -36.59 61.04
CA GLY A 165 4.61 -37.27 59.96
C GLY A 165 3.17 -37.62 60.33
N ASP A 166 2.57 -36.85 61.23
CA ASP A 166 1.17 -36.98 61.62
C ASP A 166 0.20 -36.77 60.44
N ASP A 167 -0.98 -37.38 60.55
CA ASP A 167 -2.04 -37.27 59.54
C ASP A 167 -2.61 -35.84 59.53
N LEU A 168 -2.32 -35.09 58.45
CA LEU A 168 -2.77 -33.72 58.29
C LEU A 168 -4.21 -33.60 57.78
N SER A 169 -4.92 -32.63 58.35
CA SER A 169 -6.23 -32.19 57.90
C SER A 169 -6.18 -30.73 57.43
N TYR A 170 -6.90 -30.42 56.36
CA TYR A 170 -6.80 -29.12 55.66
C TYR A 170 -8.17 -28.47 55.59
N THR A 171 -8.23 -27.19 55.94
CA THR A 171 -9.44 -26.37 55.78
C THR A 171 -9.10 -25.05 55.09
N TRP A 172 -9.95 -24.66 54.13
CA TRP A 172 -9.80 -23.46 53.33
C TRP A 172 -10.93 -22.50 53.65
N SER A 173 -10.59 -21.28 54.03
CA SER A 173 -11.57 -20.27 54.42
C SER A 173 -11.27 -18.91 53.79
N SER A 174 -12.30 -18.08 53.71
CA SER A 174 -12.18 -16.67 53.35
C SER A 174 -13.03 -15.82 54.30
N SER A 175 -13.15 -14.52 54.04
CA SER A 175 -14.05 -13.62 54.77
C SER A 175 -15.50 -14.10 54.86
N ASN A 176 -15.93 -15.00 53.96
CA ASN A 176 -17.27 -15.59 53.92
C ASN A 176 -17.39 -16.94 54.64
N GLY A 177 -16.32 -17.38 55.31
CA GLY A 177 -16.23 -18.65 56.03
C GLY A 177 -15.49 -19.74 55.25
N VAL A 178 -15.58 -20.98 55.76
CA VAL A 178 -14.96 -22.16 55.15
C VAL A 178 -15.66 -22.50 53.83
N PHE A 179 -14.90 -22.62 52.75
CA PHE A 179 -15.44 -22.96 51.43
C PHE A 179 -14.97 -24.33 50.91
N ALA A 180 -13.87 -24.88 51.44
CA ALA A 180 -13.39 -26.20 51.06
C ALA A 180 -12.60 -26.89 52.19
N THR A 181 -12.43 -28.20 52.05
CA THR A 181 -11.54 -29.02 52.88
C THR A 181 -10.72 -29.94 51.99
N GLY A 182 -9.62 -30.47 52.53
CA GLY A 182 -8.68 -31.33 51.80
C GLY A 182 -7.49 -30.56 51.21
N MET A 183 -6.44 -31.28 50.84
CA MET A 183 -5.14 -30.73 50.45
C MET A 183 -5.20 -29.83 49.20
N LEU A 184 -6.16 -30.06 48.31
CA LEU A 184 -6.41 -29.25 47.12
C LEU A 184 -7.83 -28.67 47.19
N ALA A 185 -8.00 -27.43 46.74
CA ALA A 185 -9.30 -26.79 46.66
C ALA A 185 -9.45 -25.96 45.38
N THR A 186 -10.69 -25.80 44.92
CA THR A 186 -11.04 -24.86 43.85
C THR A 186 -12.17 -23.97 44.35
N HIS A 187 -12.06 -22.66 44.11
CA HIS A 187 -13.09 -21.70 44.47
C HIS A 187 -13.26 -20.63 43.40
N THR A 188 -14.50 -20.20 43.17
CA THR A 188 -14.83 -19.13 42.23
C THR A 188 -15.33 -17.90 42.99
N PHE A 189 -14.67 -16.76 42.76
CA PHE A 189 -15.06 -15.47 43.31
C PHE A 189 -15.92 -14.72 42.30
N ASP A 190 -17.25 -14.70 42.52
CA ASP A 190 -18.23 -14.13 41.60
C ASP A 190 -18.32 -12.59 41.62
N GLN A 191 -17.73 -11.94 42.62
CA GLN A 191 -17.81 -10.50 42.81
C GLN A 191 -16.42 -9.88 42.90
N ALA A 192 -16.33 -8.62 42.51
CA ALA A 192 -15.13 -7.83 42.69
C ALA A 192 -14.87 -7.58 44.18
N GLY A 193 -13.61 -7.66 44.59
CA GLY A 193 -13.22 -7.46 45.97
C GLY A 193 -11.83 -7.99 46.30
N GLU A 194 -11.46 -7.75 47.55
CA GLU A 194 -10.24 -8.24 48.17
C GLU A 194 -10.62 -9.41 49.08
N TYR A 195 -10.10 -10.60 48.80
CA TYR A 195 -10.40 -11.80 49.56
C TYR A 195 -9.13 -12.32 50.22
N LEU A 196 -9.04 -12.21 51.54
CA LEU A 196 -8.02 -12.92 52.32
C LEU A 196 -8.46 -14.37 52.43
N VAL A 197 -7.67 -15.27 51.85
CA VAL A 197 -7.85 -16.71 51.92
C VAL A 197 -6.87 -17.26 52.95
N THR A 198 -7.39 -18.01 53.92
CA THR A 198 -6.61 -18.64 54.97
C THR A 198 -6.68 -20.15 54.78
N LEU A 199 -5.52 -20.78 54.66
CA LEU A 199 -5.31 -22.22 54.82
C LEU A 199 -5.08 -22.49 56.32
N THR A 200 -5.80 -23.45 56.88
CA THR A 200 -5.51 -24.01 58.21
C THR A 200 -5.19 -25.48 58.06
N VAL A 201 -4.00 -25.86 58.50
CA VAL A 201 -3.51 -27.25 58.54
C VAL A 201 -3.47 -27.69 59.98
N SER A 202 -4.15 -28.78 60.32
CA SER A 202 -4.26 -29.29 61.69
C SER A 202 -3.96 -30.77 61.77
N ASP A 203 -3.33 -31.17 62.86
CA ASP A 203 -3.10 -32.54 63.28
C ASP A 203 -3.99 -32.85 64.52
N THR A 204 -3.63 -33.84 65.35
CA THR A 204 -4.41 -34.16 66.55
C THR A 204 -4.09 -33.26 67.75
N THR A 205 -2.99 -32.50 67.69
CA THR A 205 -2.48 -31.73 68.83
C THR A 205 -2.63 -30.22 68.64
N GLY A 206 -2.70 -29.72 67.40
CA GLY A 206 -2.85 -28.30 67.11
C GLY A 206 -3.05 -27.99 65.63
N TYR A 207 -2.64 -26.78 65.24
CA TYR A 207 -2.77 -26.28 63.87
C TYR A 207 -1.81 -25.13 63.59
N ASP A 208 -1.52 -24.92 62.31
CA ASP A 208 -0.85 -23.74 61.77
C ASP A 208 -1.66 -23.16 60.60
N THR A 209 -1.39 -21.91 60.22
CA THR A 209 -2.12 -21.20 59.18
C THR A 209 -1.21 -20.40 58.25
N ASP A 210 -1.54 -20.39 56.98
CA ASP A 210 -0.93 -19.53 55.97
C ASP A 210 -2.02 -18.77 55.20
N GLU A 211 -1.71 -17.55 54.75
CA GLU A 211 -2.70 -16.61 54.19
C GLU A 211 -2.23 -15.99 52.87
N ILE A 212 -3.18 -15.81 51.95
CA ILE A 212 -2.95 -15.10 50.68
C ILE A 212 -4.08 -14.12 50.38
N LEU A 213 -3.72 -12.97 49.81
CA LEU A 213 -4.70 -11.98 49.35
C LEU A 213 -5.01 -12.19 47.86
N ILE A 214 -6.29 -12.36 47.54
CA ILE A 214 -6.79 -12.50 46.16
C ILE A 214 -7.51 -11.21 45.75
N HIS A 215 -7.00 -10.59 44.68
CA HIS A 215 -7.51 -9.36 44.09
C HIS A 215 -8.48 -9.66 42.93
N VAL A 216 -9.79 -9.49 43.13
CA VAL A 216 -10.79 -9.71 42.09
C VAL A 216 -11.29 -8.38 41.55
N ALA A 217 -10.97 -8.07 40.30
CA ALA A 217 -11.44 -6.90 39.59
C ALA A 217 -12.90 -7.06 39.12
N PRO A 218 -13.67 -5.97 38.95
CA PRO A 218 -14.98 -6.04 38.33
C PRO A 218 -14.90 -6.55 36.89
N TYR A 219 -15.91 -7.31 36.48
CA TYR A 219 -16.06 -7.74 35.08
C TYR A 219 -16.20 -6.53 34.17
N ASN A 220 -15.34 -6.41 33.16
CA ASN A 220 -15.37 -5.28 32.24
C ASN A 220 -16.41 -5.49 31.12
N ILE A 221 -17.46 -4.66 31.05
CA ILE A 221 -18.46 -4.73 29.98
C ILE A 221 -17.98 -3.93 28.76
N PRO A 222 -17.91 -4.52 27.55
CA PRO A 222 -17.49 -3.80 26.36
C PRO A 222 -18.38 -2.58 26.05
N PRO A 223 -17.82 -1.52 25.44
CA PRO A 223 -18.61 -0.38 25.00
C PRO A 223 -19.60 -0.75 23.88
N THR A 224 -20.62 0.08 23.69
CA THR A 224 -21.60 -0.06 22.59
C THR A 224 -21.52 1.14 21.65
N ALA A 225 -21.19 0.91 20.38
CA ALA A 225 -21.15 1.92 19.33
C ALA A 225 -22.52 2.08 18.65
N GLN A 226 -22.89 3.31 18.27
CA GLN A 226 -24.20 3.64 17.69
C GLN A 226 -24.11 3.91 16.19
N ASN A 227 -25.08 3.39 15.44
CA ASN A 227 -25.24 3.75 14.03
C ASN A 227 -25.62 5.24 13.90
N GLN A 228 -25.08 5.91 12.88
CA GLN A 228 -25.31 7.33 12.65
C GLN A 228 -25.60 7.60 11.18
N SER A 229 -26.08 8.82 10.90
CA SER A 229 -26.15 9.35 9.54
C SER A 229 -25.70 10.80 9.51
N ALA A 230 -25.13 11.21 8.39
CA ALA A 230 -24.76 12.61 8.14
C ALA A 230 -25.04 12.97 6.69
N THR A 231 -25.23 14.26 6.43
CA THR A 231 -25.46 14.81 5.11
C THR A 231 -24.46 15.92 4.81
N THR A 232 -23.97 15.99 3.59
CA THR A 232 -23.11 17.08 3.11
C THR A 232 -23.43 17.39 1.66
N LEU A 233 -22.99 18.56 1.19
CA LEU A 233 -22.96 18.86 -0.24
C LEU A 233 -21.79 18.11 -0.88
N GLU A 234 -21.86 17.82 -2.18
CA GLU A 234 -20.67 17.38 -2.91
C GLU A 234 -19.56 18.43 -2.82
N ASP A 235 -18.32 17.97 -2.90
CA ASP A 235 -17.10 18.76 -2.70
C ASP A 235 -16.94 19.45 -1.34
N GLN A 236 -17.91 19.29 -0.43
CA GLN A 236 -17.89 19.87 0.90
C GLN A 236 -17.57 18.80 1.96
N ALA A 237 -16.54 19.09 2.76
CA ALA A 237 -16.18 18.26 3.89
C ALA A 237 -17.21 18.35 5.03
N VAL A 238 -17.42 17.24 5.75
CA VAL A 238 -18.26 17.17 6.95
C VAL A 238 -17.54 16.46 8.09
N ASP A 239 -17.65 17.02 9.30
CA ASP A 239 -17.13 16.42 10.53
C ASP A 239 -18.26 15.68 11.25
N ILE A 240 -18.07 14.38 11.48
CA ILE A 240 -19.01 13.51 12.20
C ILE A 240 -18.41 13.15 13.57
N THR A 241 -19.09 13.51 14.66
CA THR A 241 -18.76 13.02 16.01
C THR A 241 -19.29 11.60 16.19
N LEU A 242 -18.40 10.63 16.32
CA LEU A 242 -18.71 9.22 16.53
C LEU A 242 -19.24 8.98 17.94
N LEU A 243 -20.34 8.23 18.04
CA LEU A 243 -21.06 7.99 19.30
C LEU A 243 -20.89 6.53 19.74
N ALA A 244 -20.39 6.38 20.97
CA ALA A 244 -20.34 5.11 21.69
C ALA A 244 -20.51 5.37 23.19
N GLN A 245 -21.00 4.37 23.92
CA GLN A 245 -21.19 4.45 25.36
C GLN A 245 -20.57 3.23 26.03
N ASP A 246 -19.86 3.47 27.12
CA ASP A 246 -19.33 2.45 28.01
C ASP A 246 -20.21 2.36 29.27
N PRO A 247 -20.73 1.19 29.67
CA PRO A 247 -21.57 1.07 30.86
C PRO A 247 -20.87 1.53 32.15
N GLU A 248 -19.55 1.37 32.23
CA GLU A 248 -18.69 1.77 33.34
C GLU A 248 -18.17 3.22 33.19
N ASN A 249 -18.51 3.90 32.11
CA ASN A 249 -18.03 5.24 31.73
C ASN A 249 -16.50 5.35 31.60
N GLN A 250 -15.85 4.30 31.12
CA GLN A 250 -14.43 4.33 30.81
C GLN A 250 -14.11 5.22 29.59
N PRO A 251 -12.90 5.81 29.53
CA PRO A 251 -12.49 6.61 28.39
C PRO A 251 -12.40 5.75 27.12
N LEU A 252 -12.99 6.25 26.03
CA LEU A 252 -13.07 5.52 24.76
C LEU A 252 -12.07 6.02 23.73
N SER A 253 -11.48 5.06 23.02
CA SER A 253 -10.75 5.26 21.77
C SER A 253 -11.58 4.76 20.60
N TYR A 254 -11.40 5.33 19.40
CA TYR A 254 -12.20 5.01 18.22
C TYR A 254 -11.30 4.52 17.08
N SER A 255 -11.82 3.63 16.26
CA SER A 255 -11.13 3.13 15.07
C SER A 255 -12.09 2.97 13.89
N ILE A 256 -11.61 3.29 12.68
CA ILE A 256 -12.34 3.04 11.44
C ILE A 256 -12.07 1.62 10.98
N ILE A 257 -13.14 0.84 10.77
CA ILE A 257 -13.07 -0.57 10.37
C ILE A 257 -13.16 -0.71 8.85
N THR A 258 -14.13 -0.03 8.22
CA THR A 258 -14.23 0.04 6.76
C THR A 258 -14.28 1.50 6.31
N GLN A 259 -13.44 1.83 5.32
CA GLN A 259 -13.41 3.16 4.72
C GLN A 259 -14.62 3.38 3.79
N PRO A 260 -15.04 4.65 3.56
CA PRO A 260 -15.99 4.97 2.51
C PRO A 260 -15.45 4.64 1.12
N SER A 261 -16.36 4.42 0.16
CA SER A 261 -15.99 4.07 -1.23
C SER A 261 -15.94 5.29 -2.15
N ASN A 262 -16.65 6.37 -1.82
CA ASN A 262 -16.81 7.56 -2.65
C ASN A 262 -16.32 8.83 -1.96
N GLY A 263 -15.33 8.70 -1.09
CA GLY A 263 -14.64 9.82 -0.46
C GLY A 263 -13.45 9.39 0.38
N THR A 264 -12.84 10.36 1.04
CA THR A 264 -11.73 10.16 1.97
C THR A 264 -12.18 10.46 3.40
N LEU A 265 -11.68 9.68 4.36
CA LEU A 265 -12.02 9.82 5.77
C LEU A 265 -10.74 9.91 6.62
N THR A 266 -10.71 10.85 7.55
CA THR A 266 -9.66 10.96 8.57
C THR A 266 -10.28 10.97 9.95
N LEU A 267 -9.64 10.29 10.91
CA LEU A 267 -10.13 10.21 12.29
C LEU A 267 -9.17 10.96 13.23
N ASN A 268 -9.72 11.86 14.04
CA ASN A 268 -9.01 12.53 15.13
C ASN A 268 -9.83 12.47 16.41
N GLY A 269 -9.40 11.62 17.36
CA GLY A 269 -10.20 11.29 18.54
C GLY A 269 -11.50 10.60 18.14
N ASN A 270 -12.64 11.20 18.50
CA ASN A 270 -13.97 10.73 18.10
C ASN A 270 -14.56 11.52 16.92
N ILE A 271 -13.79 12.39 16.26
CA ILE A 271 -14.28 13.18 15.13
C ILE A 271 -13.74 12.56 13.84
N ALA A 272 -14.65 12.03 13.03
CA ALA A 272 -14.37 11.53 11.69
C ALA A 272 -14.69 12.61 10.66
N ARG A 273 -13.66 13.09 9.95
CA ARG A 273 -13.81 14.09 8.88
C ARG A 273 -13.88 13.39 7.54
N TYR A 274 -15.03 13.51 6.87
CA TYR A 274 -15.29 12.96 5.55
C TYR A 274 -15.21 14.05 4.48
N ILE A 275 -14.61 13.73 3.35
CA ILE A 275 -14.55 14.57 2.14
C ILE A 275 -14.99 13.69 0.96
N PRO A 276 -16.13 13.98 0.31
CA PRO A 276 -16.56 13.26 -0.89
C PRO A 276 -15.50 13.32 -2.00
N ASN A 277 -15.51 12.35 -2.90
CA ASN A 277 -14.79 12.48 -4.17
C ASN A 277 -15.39 13.64 -4.97
N SER A 278 -14.57 14.26 -5.84
CA SER A 278 -15.01 15.39 -6.68
C SER A 278 -16.27 15.02 -7.45
N ASN A 279 -17.30 15.88 -7.38
CA ASN A 279 -18.54 15.77 -8.14
C ASN A 279 -19.31 14.46 -7.88
N TYR A 280 -19.10 13.85 -6.70
CA TYR A 280 -19.85 12.68 -6.29
C TYR A 280 -21.07 13.08 -5.46
N ASN A 281 -22.25 12.80 -5.98
CA ASN A 281 -23.51 12.82 -5.26
C ASN A 281 -24.05 11.38 -5.04
N GLY A 282 -24.81 11.15 -3.97
CA GLY A 282 -25.40 9.85 -3.66
C GLY A 282 -25.14 9.34 -2.26
N GLN A 283 -25.07 8.01 -2.10
CA GLN A 283 -24.89 7.36 -0.81
C GLN A 283 -23.48 6.79 -0.65
N ASP A 284 -22.88 7.04 0.51
CA ASP A 284 -21.63 6.42 0.93
C ASP A 284 -21.77 5.93 2.37
N SER A 285 -20.83 5.12 2.85
CA SER A 285 -20.84 4.67 4.23
C SER A 285 -19.48 4.21 4.70
N PHE A 286 -19.24 4.34 5.99
CA PHE A 286 -18.08 3.75 6.66
C PHE A 286 -18.53 3.09 7.96
N THR A 287 -17.69 2.20 8.50
CA THR A 287 -17.97 1.56 9.79
C THR A 287 -16.85 1.83 10.78
N PHE A 288 -17.20 1.86 12.06
CA PHE A 288 -16.27 2.14 13.15
C PHE A 288 -16.55 1.24 14.37
N SER A 289 -15.58 1.14 15.25
CA SER A 289 -15.74 0.60 16.61
C SER A 289 -15.08 1.51 17.64
N ALA A 290 -15.49 1.39 18.90
CA ALA A 290 -14.87 2.03 20.05
C ALA A 290 -14.23 0.97 20.96
N SER A 291 -13.24 1.36 21.77
CA SER A 291 -12.58 0.50 22.75
C SER A 291 -12.27 1.25 24.04
N ASP A 292 -12.47 0.57 25.17
CA ASP A 292 -12.21 0.99 26.55
C ASP A 292 -10.80 0.57 27.04
N SER A 293 -9.88 0.26 26.12
CA SER A 293 -8.54 -0.33 26.31
C SER A 293 -8.46 -1.83 26.60
N GLN A 294 -9.56 -2.47 27.00
CA GLN A 294 -9.61 -3.90 27.34
C GLN A 294 -10.44 -4.68 26.31
N ASN A 295 -11.60 -4.14 25.96
CA ASN A 295 -12.58 -4.71 25.05
C ASN A 295 -12.88 -3.75 23.88
N SER A 296 -13.43 -4.31 22.81
CA SER A 296 -13.92 -3.56 21.64
C SER A 296 -15.43 -3.64 21.57
N SER A 297 -16.06 -2.58 21.10
CA SER A 297 -17.50 -2.52 20.87
C SER A 297 -17.95 -3.38 19.70
N ASN A 298 -19.27 -3.48 19.52
CA ASN A 298 -19.86 -3.81 18.22
C ASN A 298 -19.35 -2.86 17.12
N VAL A 299 -19.43 -3.31 15.87
CA VAL A 299 -19.20 -2.46 14.71
C VAL A 299 -20.48 -1.66 14.43
N ALA A 300 -20.36 -0.35 14.28
CA ALA A 300 -21.44 0.56 13.92
C ALA A 300 -21.21 1.19 12.54
N THR A 301 -22.29 1.48 11.83
CA THR A 301 -22.29 2.08 10.49
C THR A 301 -22.66 3.54 10.56
N VAL A 302 -21.91 4.38 9.83
CA VAL A 302 -22.29 5.76 9.52
C VAL A 302 -22.69 5.82 8.05
N THR A 303 -23.96 6.16 7.81
CA THR A 303 -24.49 6.36 6.45
C THR A 303 -24.37 7.83 6.04
N LEU A 304 -23.79 8.09 4.89
CA LEU A 304 -23.56 9.43 4.35
C LEU A 304 -24.50 9.66 3.18
N THR A 305 -25.17 10.83 3.15
CA THR A 305 -25.94 11.30 1.99
C THR A 305 -25.30 12.56 1.45
N ILE A 306 -24.75 12.49 0.25
CA ILE A 306 -24.11 13.59 -0.44
C ILE A 306 -25.11 14.15 -1.45
N THR A 307 -25.48 15.42 -1.30
CA THR A 307 -26.44 16.09 -2.17
C THR A 307 -25.71 16.88 -3.24
N GLU A 308 -26.25 16.85 -4.46
CA GLU A 308 -25.73 17.56 -5.62
C GLU A 308 -25.73 19.08 -5.44
N VAL A 309 -24.77 19.74 -6.07
CA VAL A 309 -24.62 21.18 -6.23
C VAL A 309 -24.31 21.39 -7.71
N ASN A 310 -25.10 22.23 -8.38
CA ASN A 310 -24.91 22.49 -9.80
C ASN A 310 -23.50 23.04 -10.11
N ASP A 311 -22.75 22.33 -10.95
CA ASP A 311 -21.48 22.79 -11.48
C ASP A 311 -21.67 23.67 -12.73
N LEU A 312 -20.57 24.16 -13.30
CA LEU A 312 -20.61 24.86 -14.58
C LEU A 312 -20.50 23.85 -15.72
N PRO A 313 -21.28 24.01 -16.81
CA PRO A 313 -21.13 23.16 -17.98
C PRO A 313 -19.78 23.40 -18.67
N ILE A 314 -19.35 22.46 -19.51
CA ILE A 314 -18.12 22.54 -20.30
C ILE A 314 -18.47 22.73 -21.77
N ALA A 315 -18.09 23.89 -22.31
CA ALA A 315 -18.29 24.24 -23.72
C ALA A 315 -17.14 23.71 -24.59
N PHE A 316 -17.47 22.97 -25.65
CA PHE A 316 -16.51 22.48 -26.63
C PHE A 316 -17.14 22.42 -28.02
N PHE A 317 -16.38 22.74 -29.07
CA PHE A 317 -16.78 22.46 -30.44
C PHE A 317 -15.64 22.24 -31.42
N ASN A 318 -15.97 21.60 -32.54
CA ASN A 318 -15.14 21.48 -33.73
C ASN A 318 -15.72 22.28 -34.91
N THR A 319 -14.85 22.70 -35.83
CA THR A 319 -15.24 23.44 -37.05
C THR A 319 -14.68 22.79 -38.31
N THR A 320 -15.49 22.65 -39.36
CA THR A 320 -15.02 22.10 -40.65
C THR A 320 -15.67 22.79 -41.84
N PRO A 321 -14.90 23.40 -42.77
CA PRO A 321 -13.48 23.76 -42.65
C PRO A 321 -13.26 25.04 -41.82
N ALA A 322 -12.09 25.20 -41.19
CA ALA A 322 -11.73 26.42 -40.47
C ALA A 322 -11.19 27.55 -41.38
N THR A 323 -10.91 27.25 -42.65
CA THR A 323 -10.41 28.22 -43.63
C THR A 323 -10.93 27.91 -45.04
N GLY A 324 -11.13 28.92 -45.86
CA GLY A 324 -11.56 28.77 -47.26
C GLY A 324 -11.83 30.10 -47.95
N ARG A 325 -12.39 30.11 -49.16
CA ARG A 325 -12.74 31.33 -49.90
C ARG A 325 -14.23 31.63 -49.77
N ALA A 326 -14.59 32.91 -49.79
CA ALA A 326 -15.98 33.34 -49.82
C ALA A 326 -16.70 32.90 -51.13
N PRO A 327 -18.00 32.54 -51.10
CA PRO A 327 -18.76 32.20 -49.90
C PRO A 327 -18.28 30.86 -49.31
N LEU A 328 -17.98 30.84 -48.01
CA LEU A 328 -17.49 29.65 -47.31
C LEU A 328 -18.59 29.05 -46.44
N VAL A 329 -18.98 27.80 -46.70
CA VAL A 329 -19.87 27.03 -45.82
C VAL A 329 -19.04 26.33 -44.75
N VAL A 330 -19.37 26.52 -43.48
CA VAL A 330 -18.68 25.93 -42.33
C VAL A 330 -19.68 25.18 -41.45
N SER A 331 -19.35 23.94 -41.09
CA SER A 331 -20.07 23.14 -40.11
C SER A 331 -19.44 23.28 -38.73
N PHE A 332 -20.27 23.44 -37.71
CA PHE A 332 -19.90 23.54 -36.30
C PHE A 332 -20.57 22.40 -35.53
N ASP A 333 -19.78 21.67 -34.75
CA ASP A 333 -20.23 20.52 -33.97
C ASP A 333 -19.80 20.68 -32.50
N ALA A 334 -20.77 20.98 -31.64
CA ALA A 334 -20.65 21.14 -30.20
C ALA A 334 -21.13 19.91 -29.41
N SER A 335 -21.34 18.76 -30.06
CA SER A 335 -21.87 17.54 -29.43
C SER A 335 -21.01 16.95 -28.31
N LEU A 336 -19.75 17.41 -28.17
CA LEU A 336 -18.86 17.04 -27.09
C LEU A 336 -18.88 18.03 -25.90
N SER A 337 -19.73 19.05 -25.94
CA SER A 337 -20.05 19.84 -24.74
C SER A 337 -20.87 18.98 -23.78
N TYR A 338 -20.65 19.14 -22.48
CA TYR A 338 -21.37 18.36 -21.47
C TYR A 338 -21.50 19.13 -20.15
N ASP A 339 -22.41 18.68 -19.32
CA ASP A 339 -22.57 19.09 -17.93
C ASP A 339 -22.32 17.85 -17.04
N VAL A 340 -21.76 18.03 -15.84
CA VAL A 340 -21.37 16.88 -15.00
C VAL A 340 -22.57 16.26 -14.32
N GLU A 341 -23.57 17.05 -13.96
CA GLU A 341 -24.77 16.60 -13.25
C GLU A 341 -25.91 16.25 -14.21
N GLY A 342 -25.88 16.73 -15.45
CA GLY A 342 -27.01 16.53 -16.35
C GLY A 342 -26.84 16.85 -17.83
N GLU A 343 -27.98 17.16 -18.46
CA GLU A 343 -28.08 17.45 -19.88
C GLU A 343 -28.10 18.97 -20.11
N LEU A 344 -27.35 19.44 -21.10
CA LEU A 344 -27.34 20.85 -21.49
C LEU A 344 -28.72 21.29 -22.00
N GLN A 345 -29.20 22.45 -21.52
CA GLN A 345 -30.46 23.04 -21.95
C GLN A 345 -30.34 23.70 -23.32
N SER A 346 -29.23 24.39 -23.60
CA SER A 346 -29.10 25.15 -24.86
C SER A 346 -27.66 25.34 -25.33
N TYR A 347 -27.54 25.54 -26.65
CA TYR A 347 -26.32 25.86 -27.38
C TYR A 347 -26.58 27.14 -28.16
N LEU A 348 -25.87 28.21 -27.83
CA LEU A 348 -25.99 29.53 -28.42
C LEU A 348 -24.71 29.85 -29.18
N TRP A 349 -24.84 30.19 -30.46
CA TRP A 349 -23.71 30.53 -31.32
C TRP A 349 -23.72 32.01 -31.69
N ASP A 350 -22.55 32.64 -31.62
CA ASP A 350 -22.22 33.89 -32.31
C ASP A 350 -21.14 33.58 -33.35
N PHE A 351 -21.45 33.76 -34.64
CA PHE A 351 -20.52 33.44 -35.72
C PHE A 351 -19.51 34.57 -36.01
N GLY A 352 -19.57 35.69 -35.28
CA GLY A 352 -18.62 36.79 -35.42
C GLY A 352 -18.87 37.69 -36.64
N ASP A 353 -19.87 37.39 -37.47
CA ASP A 353 -20.31 38.21 -38.61
C ASP A 353 -21.64 38.96 -38.35
N GLY A 354 -22.11 38.92 -37.09
CA GLY A 354 -23.37 39.49 -36.65
C GLY A 354 -24.56 38.53 -36.75
N SER A 355 -24.36 37.30 -37.22
CA SER A 355 -25.37 36.24 -37.20
C SER A 355 -25.19 35.29 -36.02
N THR A 356 -26.29 34.62 -35.63
CA THR A 356 -26.34 33.71 -34.49
C THR A 356 -26.97 32.37 -34.88
N GLY A 357 -26.66 31.33 -34.13
CA GLY A 357 -27.20 29.97 -34.34
C GLY A 357 -27.67 29.31 -33.04
N LEU A 358 -28.48 28.25 -33.18
CA LEU A 358 -28.95 27.43 -32.07
C LEU A 358 -28.75 25.94 -32.38
N GLY A 359 -28.42 25.17 -31.35
CA GLY A 359 -28.30 23.70 -31.41
C GLY A 359 -26.86 23.20 -31.44
N ALA A 360 -26.69 21.92 -31.14
CA ALA A 360 -25.36 21.29 -31.02
C ALA A 360 -24.65 21.15 -32.37
N LEU A 361 -25.38 21.00 -33.49
CA LEU A 361 -24.82 20.94 -34.83
C LEU A 361 -25.45 22.01 -35.71
N VAL A 362 -24.63 22.93 -36.24
CA VAL A 362 -25.09 24.05 -37.06
C VAL A 362 -24.17 24.25 -38.28
N ASN A 363 -24.75 24.64 -39.41
CA ASN A 363 -23.99 25.09 -40.58
C ASN A 363 -24.17 26.60 -40.75
N HIS A 364 -23.11 27.31 -41.09
CA HIS A 364 -23.12 28.74 -41.38
C HIS A 364 -22.40 29.06 -42.68
N ILE A 365 -22.77 30.16 -43.36
CA ILE A 365 -22.16 30.59 -44.63
C ILE A 365 -21.58 31.99 -44.49
N TYR A 366 -20.26 32.10 -44.59
CA TYR A 366 -19.57 33.38 -44.62
C TYR A 366 -19.49 33.93 -46.05
N GLN A 367 -20.28 34.97 -46.33
CA GLN A 367 -20.41 35.56 -47.66
C GLN A 367 -19.23 36.45 -48.06
N ASN A 368 -18.50 36.98 -47.07
CA ASN A 368 -17.44 37.95 -47.29
C ASN A 368 -16.10 37.43 -46.76
N PRO A 369 -14.97 37.86 -47.35
CA PRO A 369 -13.66 37.61 -46.79
C PRO A 369 -13.51 38.31 -45.44
N GLY A 370 -12.87 37.64 -44.49
CA GLY A 370 -12.71 38.14 -43.14
C GLY A 370 -12.11 37.09 -42.21
N GLU A 371 -11.70 37.56 -41.04
CA GLU A 371 -11.38 36.71 -39.89
C GLU A 371 -12.56 36.80 -38.92
N TYR A 372 -13.16 35.66 -38.60
CA TYR A 372 -14.37 35.58 -37.79
C TYR A 372 -14.10 34.82 -36.50
N THR A 373 -14.31 35.45 -35.34
CA THR A 373 -14.28 34.78 -34.04
C THR A 373 -15.66 34.21 -33.74
N VAL A 374 -15.74 32.89 -33.71
CA VAL A 374 -16.96 32.15 -33.39
C VAL A 374 -16.96 31.83 -31.91
N VAL A 375 -18.05 32.16 -31.23
CA VAL A 375 -18.25 31.89 -29.80
C VAL A 375 -19.42 30.91 -29.64
N LEU A 376 -19.17 29.84 -28.90
CA LEU A 376 -20.21 28.94 -28.38
C LEU A 376 -20.44 29.29 -26.91
N GLN A 377 -21.70 29.46 -26.52
CA GLN A 377 -22.13 29.44 -25.13
C GLN A 377 -23.07 28.24 -24.93
N VAL A 378 -22.79 27.42 -23.92
CA VAL A 378 -23.69 26.35 -23.46
C VAL A 378 -24.28 26.72 -22.11
N ILE A 379 -25.52 26.32 -21.88
CA ILE A 379 -26.27 26.59 -20.65
C ILE A 379 -26.88 25.27 -20.18
N ASP A 380 -26.73 24.96 -18.89
CA ASP A 380 -27.36 23.81 -18.23
C ASP A 380 -28.86 24.06 -17.91
N GLN A 381 -29.51 23.17 -17.16
CA GLN A 381 -30.96 23.28 -16.88
C GLN A 381 -31.27 24.30 -15.79
N GLU A 382 -30.28 24.59 -14.96
CA GLU A 382 -30.28 25.46 -13.79
C GLU A 382 -29.91 26.91 -14.14
N GLY A 383 -29.43 27.13 -15.37
CA GLY A 383 -29.08 28.42 -15.95
C GLY A 383 -27.61 28.81 -15.82
N ALA A 384 -26.74 27.94 -15.31
CA ALA A 384 -25.30 28.17 -15.35
C ALA A 384 -24.78 28.02 -16.77
N SER A 385 -23.73 28.77 -17.11
CA SER A 385 -23.27 28.85 -18.50
C SER A 385 -21.77 28.95 -18.60
N ALA A 386 -21.24 28.37 -19.67
CA ALA A 386 -19.83 28.44 -20.04
C ALA A 386 -19.69 28.72 -21.54
N SER A 387 -18.56 29.30 -21.93
CA SER A 387 -18.29 29.66 -23.31
C SER A 387 -16.90 29.26 -23.78
N THR A 388 -16.78 28.95 -25.07
CA THR A 388 -15.52 28.71 -25.75
C THR A 388 -15.53 29.37 -27.13
N GLN A 389 -14.37 29.56 -27.76
CA GLN A 389 -14.27 30.27 -29.03
C GLN A 389 -13.20 29.69 -29.96
N ALA A 390 -13.38 29.90 -31.27
CA ALA A 390 -12.41 29.55 -32.32
C ALA A 390 -12.47 30.57 -33.47
N THR A 391 -11.48 30.56 -34.37
CA THR A 391 -11.42 31.48 -35.51
C THR A 391 -11.67 30.76 -36.83
N VAL A 392 -12.47 31.37 -37.71
CA VAL A 392 -12.65 30.97 -39.12
C VAL A 392 -12.02 32.02 -40.04
N MET A 393 -11.19 31.58 -40.99
CA MET A 393 -10.51 32.45 -41.95
C MET A 393 -11.12 32.36 -43.35
N VAL A 394 -11.67 33.45 -43.84
CA VAL A 394 -12.33 33.52 -45.15
C VAL A 394 -11.55 34.42 -46.09
N MET A 395 -11.08 33.86 -47.20
CA MET A 395 -10.26 34.54 -48.20
C MET A 395 -11.10 35.11 -49.37
N PRO A 396 -10.60 36.12 -50.10
CA PRO A 396 -11.26 36.62 -51.32
C PRO A 396 -11.43 35.58 -52.42
N GLN A 397 -12.49 35.71 -53.22
CA GLN A 397 -12.61 35.00 -54.49
C GLN A 397 -11.54 35.43 -55.49
N ASN A 398 -11.09 34.49 -56.32
CA ASN A 398 -10.18 34.77 -57.42
C ASN A 398 -10.97 35.26 -58.64
N GLN A 399 -11.00 36.57 -58.88
CA GLN A 399 -11.88 37.18 -59.91
C GLN A 399 -11.62 36.73 -61.35
N ASN A 400 -10.45 36.14 -61.66
CA ASN A 400 -10.10 35.71 -63.02
C ASN A 400 -10.23 34.19 -63.24
N GLU A 401 -10.65 33.45 -62.23
CA GLU A 401 -10.71 31.99 -62.28
C GLU A 401 -12.15 31.56 -62.51
N ILE A 402 -12.44 31.07 -63.71
CA ILE A 402 -13.80 30.69 -64.12
C ILE A 402 -14.19 29.33 -63.54
N ALA A 403 -13.25 28.40 -63.48
CA ALA A 403 -13.45 27.10 -62.85
C ALA A 403 -12.11 26.58 -62.34
N SER A 404 -12.12 25.95 -61.18
CA SER A 404 -10.94 25.33 -60.58
C SER A 404 -11.33 24.03 -59.90
N TYR A 405 -10.53 22.99 -60.12
CA TYR A 405 -10.76 21.67 -59.54
C TYR A 405 -9.44 21.11 -59.04
N ASP A 406 -9.36 20.86 -57.73
CA ASP A 406 -8.16 20.33 -57.06
C ASP A 406 -8.14 18.80 -57.00
N PHE A 407 -9.22 18.15 -57.43
CA PHE A 407 -9.41 16.69 -57.43
C PHE A 407 -9.10 15.99 -56.09
N ASN A 408 -9.24 16.68 -54.95
CA ASN A 408 -8.83 16.16 -53.65
C ASN A 408 -9.88 15.30 -52.93
N SER A 409 -11.08 15.15 -53.50
CA SER A 409 -12.07 14.20 -52.98
C SER A 409 -11.56 12.77 -53.05
N SER A 410 -12.02 11.90 -52.14
CA SER A 410 -11.63 10.49 -52.08
C SER A 410 -12.74 9.53 -52.54
N SER A 411 -13.94 10.04 -52.82
CA SER A 411 -15.11 9.27 -53.24
C SER A 411 -16.19 10.19 -53.82
N GLY A 412 -17.22 9.60 -54.45
CA GLY A 412 -18.37 10.32 -55.00
C GLY A 412 -18.25 10.68 -56.49
N THR A 413 -19.34 11.21 -57.05
CA THR A 413 -19.48 11.54 -58.48
C THR A 413 -19.55 13.05 -58.75
N LEU A 414 -19.43 13.89 -57.72
CA LEU A 414 -19.41 15.35 -57.85
C LEU A 414 -17.96 15.84 -57.77
N LEU A 415 -17.49 16.52 -58.82
CA LEU A 415 -16.22 17.24 -58.81
C LEU A 415 -16.50 18.70 -58.44
N GLN A 416 -16.08 19.13 -57.25
CA GLN A 416 -16.40 20.47 -56.76
C GLN A 416 -15.56 21.55 -57.45
N ASP A 417 -16.22 22.57 -58.03
CA ASP A 417 -15.55 23.81 -58.45
C ASP A 417 -15.20 24.67 -57.22
N ILE A 418 -13.90 24.85 -56.98
CA ILE A 418 -13.35 25.64 -55.86
C ILE A 418 -13.08 27.10 -56.24
N SER A 419 -13.35 27.50 -57.48
CA SER A 419 -13.24 28.92 -57.89
C SER A 419 -14.33 29.79 -57.26
N GLY A 420 -15.45 29.17 -56.86
CA GLY A 420 -16.63 29.85 -56.33
C GLY A 420 -17.63 30.29 -57.38
N ASN A 421 -17.47 29.86 -58.65
CA ASN A 421 -18.39 30.16 -59.76
C ASN A 421 -19.41 29.04 -60.05
N ASN A 422 -19.48 28.02 -59.19
CA ASN A 422 -20.45 26.92 -59.26
C ASN A 422 -20.43 26.09 -60.55
N ASN A 423 -19.28 25.98 -61.23
CA ASN A 423 -19.10 25.10 -62.38
C ASN A 423 -18.80 23.65 -61.95
N HIS A 424 -19.57 23.08 -61.01
CA HIS A 424 -19.32 21.72 -60.52
C HIS A 424 -19.37 20.68 -61.65
N GLY A 425 -18.46 19.72 -61.63
CA GLY A 425 -18.40 18.62 -62.57
C GLY A 425 -19.19 17.39 -62.11
N ILE A 426 -19.76 16.66 -63.05
CA ILE A 426 -20.35 15.33 -62.83
C ILE A 426 -19.42 14.29 -63.43
N ILE A 427 -18.90 13.41 -62.59
CA ILE A 427 -17.98 12.33 -62.94
C ILE A 427 -18.79 11.14 -63.46
N ASP A 428 -18.40 10.62 -64.62
CA ASP A 428 -18.95 9.42 -65.25
C ASP A 428 -17.80 8.46 -65.60
N GLY A 429 -17.78 7.29 -64.98
CA GLY A 429 -16.75 6.25 -65.15
C GLY A 429 -15.42 6.48 -64.40
N ALA A 430 -14.87 7.70 -64.44
CA ALA A 430 -13.55 7.99 -63.85
C ALA A 430 -13.49 7.72 -62.34
N THR A 431 -12.33 7.26 -61.85
CA THR A 431 -12.14 6.84 -60.45
C THR A 431 -11.09 7.66 -59.72
N TRP A 432 -11.28 7.87 -58.41
CA TRP A 432 -10.30 8.58 -57.57
C TRP A 432 -9.02 7.76 -57.40
N SER A 433 -7.87 8.43 -57.48
CA SER A 433 -6.54 7.84 -57.37
C SER A 433 -5.55 8.81 -56.75
N ASN A 434 -4.34 8.37 -56.41
CA ASN A 434 -3.30 9.28 -55.90
C ASN A 434 -2.85 10.27 -56.99
N GLY A 435 -2.86 11.55 -56.64
CA GLY A 435 -2.55 12.70 -57.51
C GLY A 435 -1.07 13.11 -57.54
N LYS A 436 -0.81 14.28 -58.14
CA LYS A 436 0.47 14.99 -58.08
C LYS A 436 0.69 15.55 -56.68
N SER A 437 -0.39 16.03 -56.08
CA SER A 437 -0.55 16.39 -54.67
C SER A 437 -1.94 15.89 -54.25
N GLY A 438 -2.08 15.25 -53.09
CA GLY A 438 -3.38 14.70 -52.67
C GLY A 438 -3.94 13.62 -53.63
N ASN A 439 -5.18 13.81 -54.09
CA ASN A 439 -5.89 12.88 -54.97
C ASN A 439 -5.99 13.44 -56.42
N ALA A 440 -6.35 12.58 -57.36
CA ALA A 440 -6.59 12.91 -58.77
C ALA A 440 -7.67 11.99 -59.34
N LEU A 441 -8.23 12.34 -60.50
CA LEU A 441 -9.09 11.42 -61.24
C LEU A 441 -8.31 10.60 -62.26
N TYR A 442 -8.50 9.29 -62.22
CA TYR A 442 -8.00 8.30 -63.16
C TYR A 442 -9.05 8.01 -64.22
N PHE A 443 -8.62 8.08 -65.48
CA PHE A 443 -9.38 7.79 -66.69
C PHE A 443 -8.72 6.59 -67.39
N ASP A 444 -9.51 5.59 -67.76
CA ASP A 444 -9.06 4.30 -68.25
C ASP A 444 -8.78 4.25 -69.76
N GLY A 445 -9.15 5.31 -70.50
CA GLY A 445 -8.99 5.40 -71.94
C GLY A 445 -10.13 4.77 -72.76
N THR A 446 -11.29 4.49 -72.17
CA THR A 446 -12.42 3.84 -72.86
C THR A 446 -13.67 4.73 -72.93
N ASP A 447 -14.26 5.09 -71.79
CA ASP A 447 -15.54 5.80 -71.73
C ASP A 447 -15.66 6.82 -70.58
N ASP A 448 -14.58 7.02 -69.83
CA ASP A 448 -14.54 7.96 -68.69
C ASP A 448 -14.64 9.43 -69.11
N SER A 449 -15.42 10.21 -68.38
CA SER A 449 -15.53 11.66 -68.58
C SER A 449 -15.97 12.43 -67.32
N VAL A 450 -15.72 13.74 -67.30
CA VAL A 450 -16.36 14.64 -66.34
C VAL A 450 -17.04 15.77 -67.10
N ASN A 451 -18.36 15.88 -66.99
CA ASN A 451 -19.12 17.00 -67.54
C ASN A 451 -19.08 18.18 -66.57
N ILE A 452 -18.42 19.27 -66.94
CA ILE A 452 -18.31 20.50 -66.13
C ILE A 452 -19.29 21.60 -66.54
N GLY A 453 -20.30 21.24 -67.33
CA GLY A 453 -21.32 22.16 -67.81
C GLY A 453 -20.77 23.20 -68.79
N ASN A 454 -21.52 24.29 -68.94
CA ASN A 454 -21.23 25.33 -69.90
C ASN A 454 -20.19 26.35 -69.40
N VAL A 455 -18.92 25.96 -69.40
CA VAL A 455 -17.80 26.87 -69.08
C VAL A 455 -17.54 27.82 -70.26
N ASN A 456 -17.83 29.11 -70.08
CA ASN A 456 -17.68 30.13 -71.11
C ASN A 456 -16.54 31.11 -70.79
N LEU A 457 -15.54 31.13 -71.66
CA LEU A 457 -14.46 32.11 -71.65
C LEU A 457 -14.86 33.25 -72.60
N SER A 458 -15.19 34.40 -72.04
CA SER A 458 -15.54 35.60 -72.80
C SER A 458 -14.34 36.53 -72.91
N GLY A 459 -14.31 37.41 -73.93
CA GLY A 459 -13.20 38.32 -74.16
C GLY A 459 -12.12 37.74 -75.07
N ASN A 460 -10.87 38.16 -74.86
CA ASN A 460 -9.74 37.85 -75.74
C ASN A 460 -8.57 37.19 -74.99
N GLN A 461 -8.76 36.76 -73.74
CA GLN A 461 -7.73 36.12 -72.95
C GLN A 461 -8.23 34.83 -72.33
N MET A 462 -7.33 33.85 -72.16
CA MET A 462 -7.60 32.65 -71.39
C MET A 462 -6.32 31.94 -70.96
N THR A 463 -6.45 31.14 -69.91
CA THR A 463 -5.52 30.09 -69.54
C THR A 463 -6.29 28.83 -69.19
N ILE A 464 -5.82 27.68 -69.66
CA ILE A 464 -6.22 26.38 -69.14
C ILE A 464 -4.95 25.69 -68.67
N SER A 465 -4.91 25.27 -67.42
CA SER A 465 -3.78 24.62 -66.77
C SER A 465 -4.22 23.31 -66.14
N ALA A 466 -3.42 22.25 -66.24
CA ALA A 466 -3.69 21.00 -65.55
C ALA A 466 -2.39 20.23 -65.28
N TRP A 467 -2.37 19.44 -64.23
CA TRP A 467 -1.43 18.34 -64.08
C TRP A 467 -2.00 17.09 -64.76
N ILE A 468 -1.21 16.46 -65.61
CA ILE A 468 -1.59 15.23 -66.31
C ILE A 468 -0.55 14.13 -66.09
N TYR A 469 -1.01 12.89 -66.02
CA TYR A 469 -0.17 11.71 -66.04
C TYR A 469 -0.71 10.79 -67.14
N SER A 470 0.05 10.48 -68.18
CA SER A 470 -0.42 9.57 -69.23
C SER A 470 0.17 8.17 -69.06
N ASN A 471 -0.66 7.12 -69.14
CA ASN A 471 -0.20 5.71 -69.17
C ASN A 471 0.26 5.26 -70.56
N GLY A 472 0.19 6.15 -71.55
CA GLY A 472 0.23 5.85 -72.97
C GLY A 472 -0.78 6.74 -73.69
N PHE A 473 -0.46 7.12 -74.92
CA PHE A 473 -1.31 7.99 -75.71
C PHE A 473 -2.02 7.20 -76.81
N LEU A 474 -3.33 7.39 -76.94
CA LEU A 474 -4.05 7.09 -78.17
C LEU A 474 -4.03 8.34 -79.06
N ASP A 475 -4.32 8.14 -80.36
CA ASP A 475 -4.44 9.31 -81.23
C ASP A 475 -5.68 10.10 -80.83
N ASP A 476 -5.49 11.40 -80.62
CA ASP A 476 -6.53 12.36 -80.27
C ASP A 476 -6.99 12.41 -78.78
N ASP A 477 -6.28 11.80 -77.83
CA ASP A 477 -6.64 11.78 -76.39
C ASP A 477 -6.96 13.18 -75.83
N ARG A 478 -8.12 13.31 -75.17
CA ARG A 478 -8.67 14.59 -74.70
C ARG A 478 -8.41 14.81 -73.22
N ILE A 479 -7.55 15.78 -72.90
CA ILE A 479 -7.38 16.23 -71.52
C ILE A 479 -8.60 17.06 -71.11
N ILE A 480 -8.97 18.03 -71.95
CA ILE A 480 -10.20 18.80 -71.79
C ILE A 480 -10.69 19.34 -73.13
N SER A 481 -12.01 19.34 -73.35
CA SER A 481 -12.61 19.73 -74.62
C SER A 481 -13.95 20.44 -74.44
N LYS A 482 -14.13 21.57 -75.14
CA LYS A 482 -15.43 22.17 -75.42
C LYS A 482 -15.68 22.14 -76.92
N SER A 483 -16.59 21.28 -77.38
CA SER A 483 -16.84 21.09 -78.80
C SER A 483 -18.29 20.70 -79.12
N THR A 484 -18.71 20.99 -80.35
CA THR A 484 -19.99 20.51 -80.91
C THR A 484 -19.82 19.21 -81.70
N GLY A 485 -18.67 18.52 -81.60
CA GLY A 485 -18.36 17.28 -82.30
C GLY A 485 -16.88 17.11 -82.66
N GLN A 486 -16.57 16.11 -83.49
CA GLN A 486 -15.19 15.63 -83.73
C GLN A 486 -14.37 16.42 -84.75
N ALA A 487 -15.00 17.19 -85.66
CA ALA A 487 -14.26 17.94 -86.68
C ALA A 487 -13.49 19.12 -86.08
N THR A 488 -12.35 19.50 -86.68
CA THR A 488 -11.50 20.61 -86.18
C THR A 488 -12.28 21.88 -85.86
N ASN A 489 -13.18 22.33 -86.75
CA ASN A 489 -13.96 23.57 -86.58
C ASN A 489 -15.12 23.45 -85.57
N ASN A 490 -15.39 22.27 -85.03
CA ASN A 490 -16.36 22.07 -83.97
C ASN A 490 -15.78 22.37 -82.58
N HIS A 491 -14.45 22.42 -82.45
CA HIS A 491 -13.77 22.67 -81.19
C HIS A 491 -13.66 24.17 -80.93
N TYR A 492 -14.18 24.62 -79.80
CA TYR A 492 -14.12 26.01 -79.37
C TYR A 492 -12.83 26.27 -78.61
N TRP A 493 -12.51 25.40 -77.68
CA TRP A 493 -11.19 25.26 -77.10
C TRP A 493 -10.99 23.82 -76.67
N MET A 494 -9.75 23.34 -76.71
CA MET A 494 -9.42 21.95 -76.38
C MET A 494 -7.92 21.79 -76.18
N ILE A 495 -7.54 21.09 -75.12
CA ILE A 495 -6.19 20.54 -74.95
C ILE A 495 -6.28 19.03 -75.16
N SER A 496 -5.44 18.51 -76.05
CA SER A 496 -5.40 17.09 -76.39
C SER A 496 -3.99 16.64 -76.75
N ILE A 497 -3.85 15.37 -77.07
CA ILE A 497 -2.66 14.82 -77.72
C ILE A 497 -2.90 14.71 -79.23
N ALA A 498 -1.84 14.79 -80.02
CA ALA A 498 -1.86 14.65 -81.46
C ALA A 498 -0.54 14.05 -81.96
N ASN A 499 -0.57 13.47 -83.16
CA ASN A 499 0.60 12.84 -83.79
C ASN A 499 1.25 11.80 -82.84
N GLY A 500 0.40 11.01 -82.18
CA GLY A 500 0.79 9.97 -81.24
C GLY A 500 1.22 10.46 -79.85
N ASN A 501 1.93 11.57 -79.69
CA ASN A 501 2.43 11.96 -78.34
C ASN A 501 2.70 13.46 -78.14
N LYS A 502 2.22 14.35 -79.01
CA LYS A 502 2.50 15.78 -78.92
C LYS A 502 1.29 16.53 -78.39
N LEU A 503 1.50 17.39 -77.39
CA LEU A 503 0.45 18.27 -76.86
C LEU A 503 -0.10 19.17 -77.98
N ARG A 504 -1.42 19.31 -78.02
CA ARG A 504 -2.15 20.11 -79.01
C ARG A 504 -3.14 21.02 -78.32
N PHE A 505 -3.17 22.26 -78.76
CA PHE A 505 -4.18 23.24 -78.35
C PHE A 505 -4.95 23.72 -79.57
N ARG A 506 -6.28 23.64 -79.46
CA ARG A 506 -7.21 24.25 -80.41
C ARG A 506 -7.92 25.40 -79.75
N LEU A 507 -8.11 26.49 -80.49
CA LEU A 507 -8.91 27.64 -80.07
C LEU A 507 -9.63 28.24 -81.26
N LYS A 508 -10.89 28.59 -81.05
CA LYS A 508 -11.77 29.25 -82.01
C LYS A 508 -11.97 30.69 -81.57
N THR A 509 -11.61 31.63 -82.44
CA THR A 509 -11.91 33.06 -82.27
C THR A 509 -12.80 33.55 -83.41
N GLY A 510 -13.63 34.57 -83.16
CA GLY A 510 -14.40 35.30 -84.17
C GLY A 510 -14.99 34.44 -85.30
N THR A 511 -14.58 34.71 -86.55
CA THR A 511 -15.14 34.14 -87.80
C THR A 511 -14.82 32.65 -87.98
N LYS A 512 -15.50 31.80 -87.21
CA LYS A 512 -15.81 30.37 -87.38
C LYS A 512 -14.67 29.35 -87.59
N THR A 513 -13.41 29.71 -87.82
CA THR A 513 -12.32 28.73 -88.00
C THR A 513 -11.54 28.49 -86.72
N THR A 514 -11.33 27.22 -86.38
CA THR A 514 -10.53 26.83 -85.21
C THR A 514 -9.05 26.75 -85.59
N LYS A 515 -8.20 27.49 -84.88
CA LYS A 515 -6.76 27.43 -85.03
C LYS A 515 -6.20 26.27 -84.19
N THR A 516 -5.19 25.58 -84.72
CA THR A 516 -4.50 24.48 -84.04
C THR A 516 -3.01 24.82 -83.89
N ILE A 517 -2.46 24.58 -82.71
CA ILE A 517 -1.01 24.48 -82.48
C ILE A 517 -0.67 23.13 -81.87
N ILE A 518 0.47 22.56 -82.28
CA ILE A 518 1.00 21.28 -81.79
C ILE A 518 2.41 21.55 -81.27
N ALA A 519 2.74 21.00 -80.10
CA ALA A 519 4.07 21.09 -79.50
C ALA A 519 5.15 20.61 -80.46
N ASN A 520 6.31 21.26 -80.44
CA ASN A 520 7.46 20.86 -81.26
C ASN A 520 8.10 19.54 -80.76
N SER A 521 7.88 19.18 -79.50
CA SER A 521 8.45 18.00 -78.82
C SER A 521 7.37 17.06 -78.29
N ALA A 522 7.72 15.79 -78.11
CA ALA A 522 6.86 14.77 -77.52
C ALA A 522 6.61 15.05 -76.03
N THR A 523 5.39 14.81 -75.57
CA THR A 523 5.01 14.79 -74.14
C THR A 523 5.46 13.45 -73.54
N PRO A 524 6.09 13.45 -72.36
CA PRO A 524 6.44 12.22 -71.65
C PRO A 524 5.22 11.41 -71.19
N THR A 525 5.38 10.10 -71.07
CA THR A 525 4.41 9.19 -70.43
C THR A 525 4.96 8.69 -69.09
N ASN A 526 4.09 8.13 -68.25
CA ASN A 526 4.42 7.55 -66.95
C ASN A 526 5.10 8.51 -65.96
N GLN A 527 4.81 9.80 -66.08
CA GLN A 527 5.19 10.82 -65.12
C GLN A 527 4.19 11.97 -65.16
N TRP A 528 4.11 12.73 -64.07
CA TRP A 528 3.32 13.95 -64.03
C TRP A 528 3.95 15.03 -64.90
N VAL A 529 3.11 15.70 -65.68
CA VAL A 529 3.46 16.79 -66.58
C VAL A 529 2.48 17.92 -66.35
N HIS A 530 2.99 19.13 -66.14
CA HIS A 530 2.15 20.32 -66.05
C HIS A 530 1.92 20.88 -67.45
N VAL A 531 0.66 20.96 -67.89
CA VAL A 531 0.30 21.46 -69.21
C VAL A 531 -0.46 22.76 -69.09
N VAL A 532 -0.03 23.77 -69.86
CA VAL A 532 -0.69 25.08 -69.85
C VAL A 532 -0.93 25.56 -71.28
N ALA A 533 -2.17 25.93 -71.59
CA ALA A 533 -2.53 26.60 -72.83
C ALA A 533 -2.98 28.02 -72.53
N THR A 534 -2.34 29.03 -73.14
CA THR A 534 -2.73 30.43 -72.97
C THR A 534 -3.08 31.08 -74.29
N TYR A 535 -3.99 32.05 -74.27
CA TYR A 535 -4.23 32.97 -75.37
C TYR A 535 -4.30 34.39 -74.81
N ASP A 536 -3.48 35.30 -75.32
CA ASP A 536 -3.36 36.69 -74.81
C ASP A 536 -4.08 37.74 -75.68
N GLY A 537 -4.87 37.29 -76.65
CA GLY A 537 -5.55 38.13 -77.64
C GLY A 537 -4.75 38.33 -78.94
N SER A 538 -3.47 37.97 -78.93
CA SER A 538 -2.55 38.09 -80.07
C SER A 538 -1.83 36.79 -80.42
N LYS A 539 -1.60 35.93 -79.42
CA LYS A 539 -0.89 34.66 -79.56
C LYS A 539 -1.55 33.57 -78.74
N MET A 540 -1.65 32.39 -79.36
CA MET A 540 -1.85 31.15 -78.62
C MET A 540 -0.49 30.56 -78.27
N LYS A 541 -0.36 30.00 -77.08
CA LYS A 541 0.86 29.36 -76.59
C LYS A 541 0.53 28.06 -75.86
N LEU A 542 1.44 27.11 -75.97
CA LEU A 542 1.45 25.87 -75.19
C LEU A 542 2.73 25.82 -74.37
N TYR A 543 2.59 25.52 -73.10
CA TYR A 543 3.68 25.27 -72.17
C TYR A 543 3.59 23.85 -71.63
N ARG A 544 4.76 23.30 -71.34
CA ARG A 544 4.92 22.02 -70.65
C ARG A 544 5.97 22.21 -69.56
N ASP A 545 5.62 21.87 -68.32
CA ASP A 545 6.49 22.00 -67.14
C ASP A 545 7.09 23.41 -67.03
N GLY A 546 6.24 24.42 -67.26
CA GLY A 546 6.63 25.82 -67.28
C GLY A 546 7.34 26.30 -68.56
N VAL A 547 7.74 25.41 -69.48
CA VAL A 547 8.52 25.78 -70.68
C VAL A 547 7.64 25.91 -71.92
N LEU A 548 7.81 26.99 -72.70
CA LEU A 548 7.09 27.21 -73.96
C LEU A 548 7.49 26.16 -75.04
N VAL A 549 6.52 25.38 -75.52
CA VAL A 549 6.73 24.30 -76.51
C VAL A 549 6.07 24.55 -77.87
N ALA A 550 5.12 25.49 -77.98
CA ALA A 550 4.59 25.96 -79.25
C ALA A 550 3.93 27.34 -79.12
N SER A 551 3.93 28.12 -80.20
CA SER A 551 3.16 29.36 -80.29
C SER A 551 2.76 29.67 -81.73
N THR A 552 1.61 30.33 -81.91
CA THR A 552 1.19 30.90 -83.19
C THR A 552 0.41 32.19 -82.98
N ASN A 553 0.38 33.03 -84.01
CA ASN A 553 -0.45 34.24 -83.99
C ASN A 553 -1.93 33.85 -84.18
N LEU A 554 -2.78 34.44 -83.34
CA LEU A 554 -4.23 34.39 -83.46
C LEU A 554 -4.79 35.71 -82.92
N THR A 555 -5.85 36.22 -83.52
CA THR A 555 -6.52 37.43 -83.06
C THR A 555 -8.02 37.21 -82.97
N GLY A 556 -8.71 38.09 -82.23
CA GLY A 556 -10.16 38.09 -82.09
C GLY A 556 -10.63 37.59 -80.72
N THR A 557 -11.92 37.74 -80.47
CA THR A 557 -12.55 37.27 -79.24
C THR A 557 -12.74 35.76 -79.26
N ILE A 558 -12.57 35.11 -78.11
CA ILE A 558 -12.84 33.68 -77.94
C ILE A 558 -14.31 33.43 -78.29
N ALA A 559 -14.56 32.43 -79.13
CA ALA A 559 -15.91 32.06 -79.50
C ALA A 559 -16.60 31.37 -78.32
N THR A 560 -17.87 31.70 -78.08
CA THR A 560 -18.71 31.09 -77.05
C THR A 560 -19.82 30.25 -77.68
N ASN A 561 -20.40 29.35 -76.89
CA ASN A 561 -21.54 28.54 -77.28
C ASN A 561 -22.33 28.10 -76.03
N SER A 562 -23.36 27.28 -76.22
CA SER A 562 -24.16 26.72 -75.14
C SER A 562 -23.91 25.23 -74.88
N VAL A 563 -22.84 24.64 -75.44
CA VAL A 563 -22.50 23.22 -75.20
C VAL A 563 -21.59 23.08 -74.00
N ASP A 564 -21.68 21.93 -73.35
CA ASP A 564 -20.86 21.63 -72.19
C ASP A 564 -19.39 21.37 -72.57
N ALA A 565 -18.51 21.57 -71.59
CA ALA A 565 -17.14 21.14 -71.64
C ALA A 565 -16.95 19.82 -70.87
N PHE A 566 -16.02 19.00 -71.34
CA PHE A 566 -15.71 17.70 -70.77
C PHE A 566 -14.23 17.62 -70.43
N ILE A 567 -13.93 17.13 -69.22
CA ILE A 567 -12.57 16.71 -68.81
C ILE A 567 -12.43 15.23 -69.14
N GLY A 568 -11.27 14.82 -69.64
CA GLY A 568 -10.94 13.44 -69.95
C GLY A 568 -11.64 12.86 -71.18
N SER A 569 -12.48 13.63 -71.90
CA SER A 569 -13.19 13.14 -73.08
C SER A 569 -13.66 14.30 -73.99
N ASN A 570 -14.34 13.95 -75.09
CA ASN A 570 -15.12 14.88 -75.90
C ASN A 570 -16.62 14.60 -75.76
N ILE A 571 -17.45 15.54 -76.25
CA ILE A 571 -18.90 15.35 -76.34
C ILE A 571 -19.24 13.99 -76.97
N GLY A 572 -20.03 13.17 -76.26
CA GLY A 572 -20.42 11.82 -76.70
C GLY A 572 -19.43 10.70 -76.39
N GLY A 573 -18.44 10.90 -75.50
CA GLY A 573 -17.53 9.85 -75.03
C GLY A 573 -16.37 9.51 -75.97
N TYR A 574 -16.11 10.35 -76.96
CA TYR A 574 -15.07 10.10 -77.96
C TYR A 574 -13.69 10.59 -77.52
N SER A 575 -12.65 9.88 -77.95
CA SER A 575 -11.23 10.18 -77.69
C SER A 575 -10.93 10.34 -76.18
N PRO A 576 -11.31 9.34 -75.37
CA PRO A 576 -11.11 9.36 -73.92
C PRO A 576 -9.62 9.48 -73.56
N TRP A 577 -9.35 10.12 -72.44
CA TRP A 577 -8.02 10.22 -71.84
C TRP A 577 -7.63 8.89 -71.21
N ASN A 578 -6.38 8.45 -71.43
CA ASN A 578 -5.81 7.32 -70.72
C ASN A 578 -4.72 7.80 -69.74
N GLY A 579 -5.09 7.93 -68.47
CA GLY A 579 -4.19 8.47 -67.45
C GLY A 579 -4.91 9.21 -66.34
N LYS A 580 -4.19 10.07 -65.63
CA LYS A 580 -4.73 10.88 -64.53
C LYS A 580 -4.74 12.36 -64.87
N ILE A 581 -5.69 13.08 -64.30
CA ILE A 581 -5.79 14.54 -64.36
C ILE A 581 -5.97 15.07 -62.93
N ASP A 582 -5.24 16.13 -62.62
CA ASP A 582 -5.17 16.77 -61.31
C ASP A 582 -5.04 18.30 -61.48
N ASP A 583 -5.40 19.07 -60.46
CA ASP A 583 -5.26 20.54 -60.36
C ASP A 583 -5.57 21.28 -61.68
N LEU A 584 -6.83 21.23 -62.12
CA LEU A 584 -7.31 21.85 -63.35
C LEU A 584 -7.82 23.25 -63.08
N HIS A 585 -7.23 24.25 -63.73
CA HIS A 585 -7.62 25.65 -63.65
C HIS A 585 -8.04 26.19 -65.03
N ILE A 586 -9.15 26.91 -65.07
CA ILE A 586 -9.65 27.62 -66.25
C ILE A 586 -9.80 29.10 -65.88
N LEU A 587 -9.00 29.95 -66.51
CA LEU A 587 -8.96 31.38 -66.26
C LEU A 587 -9.35 32.18 -67.51
N ASP A 588 -10.02 33.31 -67.32
CA ASP A 588 -10.27 34.31 -68.38
C ASP A 588 -9.11 35.31 -68.54
N LYS A 589 -8.00 35.06 -67.84
CA LYS A 589 -6.72 35.78 -67.95
C LYS A 589 -5.68 34.93 -68.66
N ALA A 590 -4.85 35.57 -69.48
CA ALA A 590 -3.65 34.95 -70.04
C ALA A 590 -2.49 35.05 -69.04
N LEU A 591 -2.07 33.93 -68.44
CA LEU A 591 -0.93 33.93 -67.54
C LEU A 591 0.36 34.25 -68.30
N ASN A 592 1.21 35.06 -67.66
CA ASN A 592 2.55 35.31 -68.16
C ASN A 592 3.51 34.18 -67.75
N GLN A 593 4.74 34.20 -68.31
CA GLN A 593 5.74 33.14 -68.08
C GLN A 593 6.08 32.93 -66.59
N GLN A 594 6.12 33.99 -65.78
CA GLN A 594 6.41 33.88 -64.36
C GLN A 594 5.24 33.26 -63.61
N GLU A 595 4.01 33.72 -63.86
CA GLU A 595 2.80 33.15 -63.24
C GLU A 595 2.64 31.65 -63.56
N ILE A 596 3.03 31.23 -64.76
CA ILE A 596 3.04 29.82 -65.17
C ILE A 596 4.10 29.01 -64.40
N LEU A 597 5.28 29.59 -64.16
CA LEU A 597 6.33 28.95 -63.36
C LEU A 597 5.91 28.86 -61.88
N ASP A 598 5.28 29.91 -61.36
CA ASP A 598 4.77 29.92 -59.99
C ASP A 598 3.70 28.82 -59.82
N LEU A 599 2.79 28.67 -60.81
CA LEU A 599 1.78 27.61 -60.82
C LEU A 599 2.39 26.20 -60.95
N TYR A 600 3.53 26.05 -61.64
CA TYR A 600 4.24 24.76 -61.73
C TYR A 600 4.94 24.37 -60.42
N HIS A 601 5.29 25.34 -59.58
CA HIS A 601 5.99 25.12 -58.32
C HIS A 601 5.07 25.01 -57.09
N GLN A 602 3.81 25.38 -57.24
CA GLN A 602 2.72 25.02 -56.33
C GLN A 602 2.41 23.54 -56.49
#